data_AF-A0A512DWV5-F1
#
_entry.id   AF-A0A512DWV5-F1
#
_cell.length_a   1.000
_cell.length_b   1.000
_cell.length_c   1.000
_cell.angle_alpha   90.00
_cell.angle_beta   90.00
_cell.angle_gamma   90.00
#
_symmetry.space_group_name_H-M   'P 1'
#
loop_
_entity.id
_entity.type
_entity.pdbx_description
1 polymer ?
#
loop_
_entity_poly.entity_id
_entity_poly.type
_entity_poly.pdbx_seq_one_letter_code
_entity_poly.pdbx_strand_id
1 'polypeptide(L)'
;MPQSAETSAESPSHVHLPHRQEAFARHVAAGRTLTDAARLAGYAWDSARQTGSRLMKEPQIAARVAGIAHAKEDQRQGELDELVAGLKRVMIDAMERKNDFATLRAIDMIARLRGLTPTTAKRFGGVEAALEEMHRLSGEDEETAGEEAGLEPDLPDSPETVFDPPMPPELPQPVEPAPAPAPDRLSPAQARAAARAAAQQAARAEAERRIFRYEHLMAHHPELSPRIEELSDARAYFDDFDTLLPPELWPEQAQPSDAE
;
A
#
# COMPACT_ATOMS: atom_id res chain seq x y z
N MET A 1 52.71 -26.42 -22.74
CA MET A 1 52.44 -24.99 -22.51
C MET A 1 50.99 -24.70 -22.90
N PRO A 2 49.98 -24.89 -22.03
CA PRO A 2 48.64 -24.41 -22.31
C PRO A 2 48.50 -22.93 -21.94
N GLN A 3 47.88 -22.19 -22.85
CA GLN A 3 47.69 -20.75 -22.87
C GLN A 3 46.65 -20.30 -21.84
N SER A 4 46.96 -19.22 -21.15
CA SER A 4 46.06 -18.44 -20.30
C SER A 4 44.91 -17.89 -21.14
N ALA A 5 43.67 -18.26 -20.80
CA ALA A 5 42.48 -17.55 -21.23
C ALA A 5 42.11 -16.56 -20.11
N GLU A 6 42.67 -15.36 -20.20
CA GLU A 6 42.18 -14.18 -19.48
C GLU A 6 40.84 -13.77 -20.11
N THR A 7 39.73 -14.32 -19.63
CA THR A 7 38.41 -13.75 -19.88
C THR A 7 38.33 -12.43 -19.12
N SER A 8 38.59 -11.36 -19.86
CA SER A 8 38.32 -9.98 -19.48
C SER A 8 36.88 -9.87 -18.96
N ALA A 9 36.75 -9.49 -17.68
CA ALA A 9 35.50 -9.07 -17.09
C ALA A 9 35.11 -7.72 -17.72
N GLU A 10 34.37 -7.78 -18.82
CA GLU A 10 33.71 -6.65 -19.43
C GLU A 10 32.63 -6.18 -18.45
N SER A 11 33.00 -5.18 -17.64
CA SER A 11 32.08 -4.53 -16.71
C SER A 11 30.95 -3.92 -17.54
N PRO A 12 29.68 -4.31 -17.32
CA PRO A 12 28.58 -3.81 -18.13
C PRO A 12 28.55 -2.28 -17.99
N SER A 13 28.82 -1.63 -19.11
CA SER A 13 28.75 -0.19 -19.31
C SER A 13 27.53 0.39 -18.60
N HIS A 14 27.77 1.30 -17.67
CA HIS A 14 26.72 2.10 -17.03
C HIS A 14 25.94 2.83 -18.13
N VAL A 15 24.82 2.25 -18.55
CA VAL A 15 23.86 2.90 -19.44
C VAL A 15 23.29 4.07 -18.65
N HIS A 16 23.83 5.26 -18.88
CA HIS A 16 23.37 6.48 -18.24
C HIS A 16 21.96 6.79 -18.73
N LEU A 17 20.98 6.41 -17.92
CA LEU A 17 19.59 6.78 -18.13
C LEU A 17 19.42 8.30 -17.99
N PRO A 18 18.63 8.94 -18.86
CA PRO A 18 18.16 10.31 -18.66
C PRO A 18 17.64 10.53 -17.24
N HIS A 19 17.88 11.71 -16.68
CA HIS A 19 17.56 12.03 -15.28
C HIS A 19 16.11 11.71 -14.89
N ARG A 20 15.15 11.95 -15.79
CA ARG A 20 13.72 11.64 -15.56
C ARG A 20 13.44 10.14 -15.52
N GLN A 21 14.08 9.35 -16.38
CA GLN A 21 13.93 7.89 -16.38
C GLN A 21 14.59 7.25 -15.16
N GLU A 22 15.72 7.79 -14.72
CA GLU A 22 16.38 7.39 -13.47
C GLU A 22 15.52 7.74 -12.24
N ALA A 23 14.92 8.94 -12.20
CA ALA A 23 13.98 9.32 -11.13
C ALA A 23 12.76 8.38 -11.10
N PHE A 24 12.18 8.09 -12.27
CA PHE A 24 11.11 7.11 -12.41
C PHE A 24 11.53 5.74 -11.85
N ALA A 25 12.69 5.22 -12.26
CA ALA A 25 13.20 3.93 -11.80
C ALA A 25 13.37 3.88 -10.28
N ARG A 26 13.87 4.95 -9.65
CA ARG A 26 14.00 5.06 -8.18
C ARG A 26 12.65 5.01 -7.46
N HIS A 27 11.63 5.68 -7.99
CA HIS A 27 10.30 5.69 -7.40
C HIS A 27 9.61 4.33 -7.53
N VAL A 28 9.74 3.66 -8.67
CA VAL A 28 9.23 2.29 -8.85
C VAL A 28 9.95 1.33 -7.91
N ALA A 29 11.29 1.39 -7.82
CA ALA A 29 12.07 0.59 -6.87
C ALA A 29 11.86 0.98 -5.40
N ALA A 30 11.05 2.00 -5.11
CA ALA A 30 10.59 2.35 -3.78
C ALA A 30 9.14 1.88 -3.51
N GLY A 31 8.54 1.09 -4.41
CA GLY A 31 7.20 0.53 -4.28
C GLY A 31 6.07 1.46 -4.70
N ARG A 32 6.35 2.54 -5.45
CA ARG A 32 5.30 3.43 -5.98
C ARG A 32 4.65 2.82 -7.22
N THR A 33 3.37 3.13 -7.43
CA THR A 33 2.66 2.76 -8.66
C THR A 33 3.34 3.40 -9.88
N LEU A 34 3.25 2.78 -11.05
CA LEU A 34 3.89 3.31 -12.27
C LEU A 34 3.39 4.72 -12.62
N THR A 35 2.09 4.99 -12.42
CA THR A 35 1.49 6.29 -12.66
C THR A 35 2.06 7.35 -11.70
N ASP A 36 2.15 7.04 -10.41
CA ASP A 36 2.68 7.99 -9.42
C ASP A 36 4.18 8.20 -9.60
N ALA A 37 4.93 7.15 -9.90
CA ALA A 37 6.35 7.24 -10.22
C ALA A 37 6.60 8.14 -11.44
N ALA A 38 5.75 8.06 -12.48
CA ALA A 38 5.84 8.94 -13.64
C ALA A 38 5.53 10.41 -13.29
N ARG A 39 4.51 10.66 -12.45
CA ARG A 39 4.21 12.01 -11.97
C ARG A 39 5.35 12.61 -11.17
N LEU A 40 5.90 11.85 -10.23
CA LEU A 40 7.02 12.28 -9.39
C LEU A 40 8.31 12.51 -10.20
N ALA A 41 8.50 11.75 -11.29
CA ALA A 41 9.59 11.96 -12.23
C ALA A 41 9.41 13.17 -13.17
N GLY A 42 8.28 13.88 -13.06
CA GLY A 42 8.00 15.09 -13.84
C GLY A 42 7.40 14.85 -15.22
N TYR A 43 6.75 13.70 -15.45
CA TYR A 43 5.92 13.48 -16.64
C TYR A 43 4.54 14.14 -16.48
N ALA A 44 3.88 14.43 -17.60
CA ALA A 44 2.58 15.07 -17.61
C ALA A 44 1.53 14.21 -16.87
N TRP A 45 0.68 14.87 -16.09
CA TRP A 45 -0.30 14.19 -15.23
C TRP A 45 -1.34 13.38 -16.01
N ASP A 46 -1.80 13.92 -17.14
CA ASP A 46 -2.85 13.34 -17.96
C ASP A 46 -2.39 12.08 -18.70
N SER A 47 -1.10 12.02 -19.06
CA SER A 47 -0.50 10.87 -19.76
C SER A 47 0.36 9.97 -18.86
N ALA A 48 0.41 10.24 -17.55
CA ALA A 48 1.32 9.55 -16.62
C ALA A 48 1.13 8.03 -16.60
N ARG A 49 -0.12 7.55 -16.68
CA ARG A 49 -0.44 6.12 -16.69
C ARG A 49 0.14 5.41 -17.93
N GLN A 50 -0.14 5.96 -19.12
CA GLN A 50 0.36 5.41 -20.38
C GLN A 50 1.90 5.50 -20.44
N THR A 51 2.45 6.63 -20.00
CA THR A 51 3.89 6.87 -19.95
C THR A 51 4.59 5.89 -19.02
N GLY A 52 4.09 5.68 -17.80
CA GLY A 52 4.65 4.70 -16.86
C GLY A 52 4.65 3.28 -17.41
N SER A 53 3.56 2.85 -18.06
CA SER A 53 3.49 1.54 -18.73
C SER A 53 4.49 1.43 -19.88
N ARG A 54 4.60 2.47 -20.72
CA ARG A 54 5.56 2.52 -21.83
C ARG A 54 7.01 2.45 -21.33
N LEU A 55 7.37 3.19 -20.30
CA LEU A 55 8.72 3.20 -19.73
C LEU A 55 9.13 1.83 -19.20
N MET A 56 8.23 1.07 -18.57
CA MET A 56 8.54 -0.28 -18.10
C MET A 56 8.74 -1.30 -19.22
N LYS A 57 8.24 -1.04 -20.44
CA LYS A 57 8.54 -1.87 -21.61
C LYS A 57 9.96 -1.65 -22.14
N GLU A 58 10.62 -0.56 -21.76
CA GLU A 58 12.01 -0.31 -22.13
C GLU A 58 12.93 -1.17 -21.25
N PRO A 59 13.70 -2.11 -21.82
CA PRO A 59 14.45 -3.10 -21.04
C PRO A 59 15.52 -2.46 -20.15
N GLN A 60 16.05 -1.30 -20.56
CA GLN A 60 17.06 -0.56 -19.79
C GLN A 60 16.48 0.00 -18.48
N ILE A 61 15.25 0.50 -18.51
CA ILE A 61 14.57 1.05 -17.32
C ILE A 61 14.19 -0.10 -16.39
N ALA A 62 13.60 -1.17 -16.93
CA ALA A 62 13.24 -2.35 -16.15
C ALA A 62 14.47 -2.98 -15.46
N ALA A 63 15.58 -3.13 -16.18
CA ALA A 63 16.84 -3.62 -15.61
C ALA A 63 17.36 -2.69 -14.50
N ARG A 64 17.24 -1.37 -14.68
CA ARG A 64 17.64 -0.40 -13.65
C ARG A 64 16.79 -0.49 -12.39
N VAL A 65 15.46 -0.61 -12.53
CA VAL A 65 14.54 -0.81 -11.40
C VAL A 65 14.92 -2.06 -10.62
N ALA A 66 15.12 -3.18 -11.32
CA ALA A 66 15.54 -4.44 -10.71
C ALA A 66 16.89 -4.29 -9.99
N GLY A 67 17.87 -3.64 -10.61
CA GLY A 67 19.18 -3.39 -9.99
C GLY A 67 19.09 -2.56 -8.70
N ILE A 68 18.27 -1.52 -8.66
CA ILE A 68 18.05 -0.72 -7.45
C ILE A 68 17.34 -1.55 -6.38
N ALA A 69 16.34 -2.35 -6.75
CA ALA A 69 15.62 -3.21 -5.82
C ALA A 69 16.54 -4.27 -5.20
N HIS A 70 17.37 -4.93 -6.01
CA HIS A 70 18.38 -5.89 -5.54
C HIS A 70 19.40 -5.24 -4.61
N ALA A 71 19.95 -4.08 -4.96
CA ALA A 71 20.90 -3.40 -4.09
C ALA A 71 20.32 -3.04 -2.72
N LYS A 72 19.04 -2.65 -2.66
CA LYS A 72 18.34 -2.40 -1.38
C LYS A 72 18.12 -3.69 -0.59
N GLU A 73 17.75 -4.76 -1.28
CA GLU A 73 17.53 -6.06 -0.65
C GLU A 73 18.84 -6.63 -0.08
N ASP A 74 19.94 -6.51 -0.82
CA ASP A 74 21.28 -6.90 -0.36
C ASP A 74 21.70 -6.07 0.87
N GLN A 75 21.44 -4.76 0.86
CA GLN A 75 21.69 -3.91 2.02
C GLN A 75 20.86 -4.38 3.23
N ARG A 76 19.56 -4.60 3.05
CA ARG A 76 18.65 -5.09 4.10
C ARG A 76 19.12 -6.44 4.66
N GLN A 77 19.59 -7.32 3.79
CA GLN A 77 20.11 -8.63 4.18
C GLN A 77 21.40 -8.49 4.99
N GLY A 78 22.30 -7.58 4.58
CA GLY A 78 23.50 -7.23 5.34
C GLY A 78 23.18 -6.72 6.75
N GLU A 79 22.25 -5.77 6.87
CA GLU A 79 21.79 -5.24 8.17
C GLU A 79 21.22 -6.35 9.07
N LEU A 80 20.42 -7.27 8.50
CA LEU A 80 19.90 -8.44 9.23
C LEU A 80 21.02 -9.37 9.70
N ASP A 81 22.02 -9.63 8.86
CA ASP A 81 23.14 -10.49 9.22
C ASP A 81 24.01 -9.87 10.32
N GLU A 82 24.20 -8.54 10.30
CA GLU A 82 24.86 -7.80 11.39
C GLU A 82 24.10 -7.91 12.72
N LEU A 83 22.78 -7.72 12.70
CA LEU A 83 21.93 -7.87 13.89
C LEU A 83 21.99 -9.29 14.46
N VAL A 84 21.94 -10.31 13.58
CA VAL A 84 22.05 -11.71 13.99
C VAL A 84 23.45 -12.00 14.56
N ALA A 85 24.52 -11.45 13.99
CA ALA A 85 25.86 -11.58 14.54
C ALA A 85 25.97 -10.95 15.93
N GLY A 86 25.38 -9.78 16.14
CA GLY A 86 25.28 -9.14 17.46
C GLY A 86 24.55 -10.00 18.49
N LEU A 87 23.38 -10.54 18.13
CA LEU A 87 22.61 -11.44 19.00
C LEU A 87 23.36 -12.73 19.34
N LYS A 88 24.12 -13.29 18.39
CA LYS A 88 24.96 -14.46 18.65
C LYS A 88 26.03 -14.18 19.71
N ARG A 89 26.65 -12.99 19.69
CA ARG A 89 27.62 -12.58 20.73
C ARG A 89 26.95 -12.47 22.09
N VAL A 90 25.80 -11.78 22.16
CA VAL A 90 25.01 -11.67 23.41
C VAL A 90 24.62 -13.05 23.96
N MET A 91 24.24 -13.98 23.08
CA MET A 91 23.92 -15.35 23.45
C MET A 91 25.13 -16.06 24.08
N ILE A 92 26.33 -15.95 23.47
CA ILE A 92 27.56 -16.54 24.01
C ILE A 92 27.89 -15.94 25.38
N ASP A 93 27.87 -14.61 25.52
CA ASP A 93 28.14 -13.94 26.80
C ASP A 93 27.13 -14.35 27.89
N ALA A 94 25.87 -14.54 27.52
CA ALA A 94 24.81 -14.99 28.43
C ALA A 94 25.06 -16.44 28.89
N MET A 95 25.48 -17.32 27.98
CA MET A 95 25.84 -18.70 28.30
C MET A 95 27.04 -18.77 29.24
N GLU A 96 28.08 -17.97 29.01
CA GLU A 96 29.25 -17.88 29.90
C GLU A 96 28.86 -17.46 31.33
N ARG A 97 27.88 -16.56 31.44
CA ARG A 97 27.33 -16.08 32.72
C ARG A 97 26.24 -17.00 33.29
N LYS A 98 25.93 -18.12 32.64
CA LYS A 98 24.84 -19.05 33.02
C LYS A 98 23.48 -18.36 33.16
N ASN A 99 23.23 -17.36 32.30
CA ASN A 99 21.94 -16.70 32.22
C ASN A 99 21.09 -17.35 31.11
N ASP A 100 20.39 -18.42 31.49
CA ASP A 100 19.58 -19.23 30.56
C ASP A 100 18.45 -18.42 29.93
N PHE A 101 17.84 -17.50 30.68
CA PHE A 101 16.76 -16.65 30.18
C PHE A 101 17.24 -15.73 29.06
N ALA A 102 18.38 -15.06 29.23
CA ALA A 102 18.97 -14.20 28.20
C ALA A 102 19.38 -15.01 26.95
N THR A 103 19.88 -16.23 27.16
CA THR A 103 20.23 -17.17 26.08
C THR A 103 18.99 -17.53 25.25
N LEU A 104 17.91 -17.98 25.91
CA LEU A 104 16.65 -18.32 25.24
C LEU A 104 16.04 -17.11 24.52
N ARG A 105 16.13 -15.91 25.12
CA ARG A 105 15.65 -14.69 24.49
C ARG A 105 16.43 -14.34 23.21
N ALA A 106 17.75 -14.50 23.23
CA ALA A 106 18.58 -14.28 22.04
C ALA A 106 18.23 -15.27 20.92
N ILE A 107 18.01 -16.55 21.26
CA ILE A 107 17.57 -17.58 20.31
C ILE A 107 16.22 -17.21 19.67
N ASP A 108 15.23 -16.79 20.46
CA ASP A 108 13.92 -16.36 19.94
C ASP A 108 14.06 -15.17 18.98
N MET A 109 14.90 -14.18 19.32
CA MET A 109 15.15 -13.02 18.43
C MET A 109 15.84 -13.41 17.13
N ILE A 110 16.82 -14.30 17.16
CA ILE A 110 17.47 -14.81 15.95
C ILE A 110 16.45 -15.56 15.08
N ALA A 111 15.60 -16.40 15.68
CA ALA A 111 14.57 -17.14 14.96
C ALA A 111 13.54 -16.21 14.30
N ARG A 112 13.15 -15.12 14.98
CA ARG A 112 12.27 -14.07 14.42
C ARG A 112 12.91 -13.34 13.24
N LEU A 113 14.15 -12.90 13.38
CA LEU A 113 14.87 -12.18 12.30
C LEU A 113 15.09 -13.07 11.06
N ARG A 114 15.24 -14.38 11.26
CA ARG A 114 15.35 -15.37 10.16
C ARG A 114 13.99 -15.82 9.61
N GLY A 115 12.88 -15.34 10.16
CA GLY A 115 11.53 -15.69 9.72
C GLY A 115 11.12 -17.15 10.00
N LEU A 116 11.79 -17.81 10.95
CA LEU A 116 11.53 -19.19 11.38
C LEU A 116 10.33 -19.30 12.34
N THR A 117 10.04 -18.23 13.06
CA THR A 117 8.82 -18.11 13.87
C THR A 117 7.79 -17.26 13.12
N PRO A 118 6.50 -17.63 13.12
CA PRO A 118 5.44 -16.79 12.58
C PRO A 118 5.34 -15.53 13.43
N THR A 119 5.98 -14.45 12.97
CA THR A 119 5.68 -13.12 13.48
C THR A 119 4.32 -12.73 12.93
N THR A 120 3.53 -11.97 13.70
CA THR A 120 2.23 -11.45 13.26
C THR A 120 2.32 -10.70 11.92
N ALA A 121 3.49 -10.18 11.55
CA ALA A 121 3.79 -9.59 10.25
C ALA A 121 3.68 -10.57 9.05
N LYS A 122 3.93 -11.87 9.23
CA LYS A 122 3.81 -12.87 8.16
C LYS A 122 2.35 -13.18 7.77
N ARG A 123 1.36 -12.76 8.59
CA ARG A 123 -0.06 -12.75 8.19
C ARG A 123 -0.37 -11.60 7.22
N PHE A 124 0.40 -10.51 7.23
CA PHE A 124 0.19 -9.35 6.36
C PHE A 124 0.84 -9.48 4.98
N GLY A 125 1.95 -10.22 4.85
CA GLY A 125 2.55 -10.50 3.54
C GLY A 125 1.67 -11.34 2.61
N GLY A 126 0.81 -12.20 3.19
CA GLY A 126 -0.23 -12.92 2.43
C GLY A 126 -1.37 -12.00 1.97
N VAL A 127 -1.68 -10.95 2.73
CA VAL A 127 -2.72 -9.97 2.37
C VAL A 127 -2.24 -9.06 1.24
N GLU A 128 -0.97 -8.67 1.21
CA GLU A 128 -0.41 -7.83 0.14
C GLU A 128 -0.27 -8.61 -1.19
N ALA A 129 0.18 -9.86 -1.13
CA ALA A 129 0.16 -10.77 -2.30
C ALA A 129 -1.27 -11.11 -2.77
N ALA A 130 -2.22 -11.29 -1.84
CA ALA A 130 -3.64 -11.45 -2.18
C ALA A 130 -4.28 -10.16 -2.72
N LEU A 131 -3.81 -8.98 -2.29
CA LEU A 131 -4.26 -7.69 -2.81
C LEU A 131 -3.77 -7.48 -4.25
N GLU A 132 -2.52 -7.85 -4.55
CA GLU A 132 -1.98 -7.87 -5.91
C GLU A 132 -2.73 -8.88 -6.80
N GLU A 133 -3.09 -10.05 -6.27
CA GLU A 133 -3.89 -11.04 -6.99
C GLU A 133 -5.33 -10.55 -7.28
N MET A 134 -5.98 -9.88 -6.32
CA MET A 134 -7.30 -9.26 -6.54
C MET A 134 -7.26 -8.08 -7.52
N HIS A 135 -6.16 -7.32 -7.53
CA HIS A 135 -5.94 -6.26 -8.52
C HIS A 135 -5.73 -6.82 -9.93
N ARG A 136 -5.08 -7.99 -10.04
CA ARG A 136 -4.90 -8.70 -11.30
C ARG A 136 -6.22 -9.30 -11.83
N LEU A 137 -7.11 -9.74 -10.94
CA LEU A 137 -8.42 -10.31 -11.29
C LEU A 137 -9.50 -9.25 -11.57
N SER A 138 -9.33 -7.99 -11.13
CA SER A 138 -10.27 -6.89 -11.41
C SER A 138 -10.00 -6.15 -12.73
N GLY A 139 -9.15 -6.71 -13.60
CA GLY A 139 -8.57 -6.02 -14.75
C GLY A 139 -9.09 -6.42 -16.13
N GLU A 140 -10.18 -7.17 -16.25
CA GLU A 140 -10.73 -7.59 -17.55
C GLU A 140 -12.26 -7.58 -17.48
N ASP A 141 -12.87 -6.47 -17.94
CA ASP A 141 -14.21 -6.39 -18.57
C ASP A 141 -14.65 -4.91 -18.61
N GLU A 142 -14.10 -4.13 -19.54
CA GLU A 142 -14.79 -2.98 -20.14
C GLU A 142 -13.97 -2.52 -21.37
N GLU A 143 -14.30 -3.06 -22.55
CA GLU A 143 -14.23 -2.29 -23.80
C GLU A 143 -15.29 -2.82 -24.77
N THR A 144 -16.54 -2.49 -24.44
CA THR A 144 -17.65 -2.50 -25.37
C THR A 144 -17.61 -1.22 -26.20
N ALA A 145 -17.55 -1.39 -27.52
CA ALA A 145 -18.08 -0.50 -28.55
C ALA A 145 -17.51 0.93 -28.63
N GLY A 146 -16.57 1.11 -29.57
CA GLY A 146 -16.19 2.42 -30.09
C GLY A 146 -15.76 2.30 -31.54
N GLU A 147 -16.66 1.88 -32.43
CA GLU A 147 -16.42 1.82 -33.87
C GLU A 147 -17.46 2.65 -34.62
N GLU A 148 -16.91 3.60 -35.40
CA GLU A 148 -17.50 4.34 -36.52
C GLU A 148 -18.48 5.49 -36.26
N ALA A 149 -17.94 6.71 -36.32
CA ALA A 149 -18.61 7.83 -36.96
C ALA A 149 -17.56 8.71 -37.65
N GLY A 150 -17.18 8.31 -38.87
CA GLY A 150 -16.66 9.25 -39.86
C GLY A 150 -17.83 9.97 -40.52
N LEU A 151 -17.70 11.29 -40.71
CA LEU A 151 -18.06 12.05 -41.92
C LEU A 151 -18.10 13.55 -41.57
N GLU A 152 -17.15 14.27 -42.15
CA GLU A 152 -17.25 15.72 -42.40
C GLU A 152 -18.54 16.06 -43.16
N PRO A 153 -18.97 17.32 -43.11
CA PRO A 153 -18.73 18.11 -44.31
C PRO A 153 -18.27 19.55 -44.06
N ASP A 154 -17.36 19.98 -44.95
CA ASP A 154 -17.22 21.32 -45.54
C ASP A 154 -18.36 22.31 -45.27
N LEU A 155 -18.01 23.54 -44.90
CA LEU A 155 -18.21 24.72 -45.74
C LEU A 155 -17.54 25.98 -45.12
N PRO A 156 -16.92 26.85 -45.95
CA PRO A 156 -16.32 28.10 -45.52
C PRO A 156 -17.32 29.25 -45.63
N ASP A 157 -17.34 30.18 -44.67
CA ASP A 157 -17.75 31.56 -44.92
C ASP A 157 -17.23 32.51 -43.85
N SER A 158 -16.32 33.38 -44.26
CA SER A 158 -16.10 34.70 -43.66
C SER A 158 -16.43 35.70 -44.77
N PRO A 159 -17.20 36.76 -44.47
CA PRO A 159 -16.54 38.05 -44.43
C PRO A 159 -17.17 39.05 -43.43
N GLU A 160 -16.53 40.21 -43.37
CA GLU A 160 -17.00 41.48 -42.80
C GLU A 160 -16.60 41.81 -41.36
N THR A 161 -15.35 42.27 -41.28
CA THR A 161 -14.95 43.44 -40.50
C THR A 161 -15.99 44.57 -40.56
N VAL A 162 -16.65 44.85 -39.43
CA VAL A 162 -17.20 46.17 -39.14
C VAL A 162 -16.43 46.75 -37.95
N PHE A 163 -15.64 47.76 -38.28
CA PHE A 163 -14.85 48.58 -37.37
C PHE A 163 -15.77 49.64 -36.76
N ASP A 164 -16.16 49.47 -35.49
CA ASP A 164 -16.93 50.47 -34.76
C ASP A 164 -15.95 51.33 -33.91
N PRO A 165 -15.90 52.66 -34.12
CA PRO A 165 -14.98 53.55 -33.39
C PRO A 165 -15.27 53.65 -31.87
N PRO A 166 -14.26 54.05 -31.07
CA PRO A 166 -14.29 53.93 -29.61
C PRO A 166 -15.27 54.91 -28.95
N MET A 167 -16.15 54.37 -28.10
CA MET A 167 -17.05 55.12 -27.21
C MET A 167 -16.26 55.68 -26.01
N PRO A 168 -16.57 56.90 -25.51
CA PRO A 168 -15.86 57.53 -24.39
C PRO A 168 -16.00 56.76 -23.07
N PRO A 169 -15.07 56.94 -22.11
CA PRO A 169 -15.06 56.17 -20.87
C PRO A 169 -16.27 56.51 -19.99
N GLU A 170 -17.15 55.53 -19.80
CA GLU A 170 -18.19 55.58 -18.78
C GLU A 170 -17.57 55.40 -17.39
N LEU A 171 -18.02 56.24 -16.45
CA LEU A 171 -17.58 56.26 -15.07
C LEU A 171 -17.85 54.89 -14.40
N PRO A 172 -16.91 54.34 -13.61
CA PRO A 172 -17.11 53.06 -12.95
C PRO A 172 -18.25 53.16 -11.94
N GLN A 173 -19.33 52.42 -12.18
CA GLN A 173 -20.37 52.22 -11.17
C GLN A 173 -19.79 51.36 -10.03
N PRO A 174 -20.17 51.62 -8.77
CA PRO A 174 -19.75 50.79 -7.63
C PRO A 174 -20.18 49.34 -7.84
N VAL A 175 -19.21 48.47 -8.10
CA VAL A 175 -19.43 47.03 -8.22
C VAL A 175 -19.82 46.51 -6.83
N GLU A 176 -21.08 46.08 -6.68
CA GLU A 176 -21.51 45.32 -5.51
C GLU A 176 -20.62 44.08 -5.35
N PRO A 177 -20.14 43.77 -4.13
CA PRO A 177 -19.29 42.62 -3.89
C PRO A 177 -20.04 41.34 -4.30
N ALA A 178 -19.44 40.59 -5.22
CA ALA A 178 -19.98 39.34 -5.71
C ALA A 178 -20.30 38.38 -4.55
N PRO A 179 -21.46 37.70 -4.56
CA PRO A 179 -21.81 36.74 -3.53
C PRO A 179 -20.77 35.61 -3.49
N ALA A 180 -20.36 35.24 -2.27
CA ALA A 180 -19.36 34.20 -2.04
C ALA A 180 -19.71 32.89 -2.79
N PRO A 181 -18.72 32.19 -3.37
CA PRO A 181 -18.94 30.93 -4.07
C PRO A 181 -19.60 29.93 -3.12
N ALA A 182 -20.74 29.39 -3.53
CA ALA A 182 -21.42 28.32 -2.80
C ALA A 182 -20.47 27.13 -2.63
N PRO A 183 -20.50 26.41 -1.49
CA PRO A 183 -19.64 25.25 -1.27
C PRO A 183 -19.90 24.22 -2.37
N ASP A 184 -18.83 23.81 -3.05
CA ASP A 184 -18.84 22.79 -4.10
C ASP A 184 -19.60 21.56 -3.61
N ARG A 185 -20.77 21.33 -4.20
CA ARG A 185 -21.52 20.09 -3.97
C ARG A 185 -20.69 18.97 -4.57
N LEU A 186 -20.16 18.09 -3.72
CA LEU A 186 -19.47 16.88 -4.14
C LEU A 186 -20.27 16.18 -5.23
N SER A 187 -19.59 15.77 -6.30
CA SER A 187 -20.26 15.05 -7.38
C SER A 187 -20.82 13.72 -6.86
N PRO A 188 -21.91 13.19 -7.45
CA PRO A 188 -22.46 11.90 -7.04
C PRO A 188 -21.44 10.75 -7.05
N ALA A 189 -20.45 10.81 -7.95
CA ALA A 189 -19.35 9.85 -8.01
C ALA A 189 -18.40 9.96 -6.80
N GLN A 190 -18.05 11.19 -6.40
CA GLN A 190 -17.22 11.46 -5.22
C GLN A 190 -17.94 11.03 -3.94
N ALA A 191 -19.25 11.29 -3.82
CA ALA A 191 -20.05 10.85 -2.67
C ALA A 191 -20.06 9.33 -2.52
N ARG A 192 -20.21 8.58 -3.62
CA ARG A 192 -20.14 7.11 -3.63
C ARG A 192 -18.75 6.58 -3.26
N ALA A 193 -17.69 7.20 -3.79
CA ALA A 193 -16.32 6.82 -3.44
C ALA A 193 -16.02 7.07 -1.95
N ALA A 194 -16.44 8.21 -1.41
CA ALA A 194 -16.30 8.53 0.00
C ALA A 194 -17.08 7.55 0.89
N ALA A 195 -18.32 7.19 0.52
CA ALA A 195 -19.11 6.20 1.25
C ALA A 195 -18.44 4.81 1.27
N ARG A 196 -17.86 4.37 0.15
CA ARG A 196 -17.10 3.10 0.09
C ARG A 196 -15.85 3.15 0.96
N ALA A 197 -15.09 4.24 0.92
CA ALA A 197 -13.91 4.42 1.76
C ALA A 197 -14.27 4.41 3.25
N ALA A 198 -15.34 5.10 3.64
CA ALA A 198 -15.85 5.09 5.02
C ALA A 198 -16.29 3.69 5.46
N ALA A 199 -16.99 2.93 4.61
CA ALA A 199 -17.38 1.55 4.90
C ALA A 199 -16.15 0.63 5.08
N GLN A 200 -15.12 0.78 4.24
CA GLN A 200 -13.87 0.01 4.38
C GLN A 200 -13.12 0.37 5.66
N GLN A 201 -13.07 1.65 6.03
CA GLN A 201 -12.46 2.08 7.29
C GLN A 201 -13.23 1.53 8.50
N ALA A 202 -14.56 1.55 8.47
CA ALA A 202 -15.40 0.97 9.52
C ALA A 202 -15.18 -0.55 9.66
N ALA A 203 -15.12 -1.28 8.54
CA ALA A 203 -14.85 -2.72 8.55
C ALA A 203 -13.46 -3.07 9.12
N ARG A 204 -12.44 -2.25 8.80
CA ARG A 204 -11.09 -2.41 9.37
C ARG A 204 -11.09 -2.14 10.88
N ALA A 205 -11.71 -1.05 11.31
CA ALA A 205 -11.82 -0.72 12.73
C ALA A 205 -12.56 -1.81 13.53
N GLU A 206 -13.61 -2.41 12.96
CA GLU A 206 -14.32 -3.53 13.59
C GLU A 206 -13.47 -4.81 13.66
N ALA A 207 -12.66 -5.10 12.64
CA ALA A 207 -11.74 -6.23 12.67
C ALA A 207 -10.64 -6.05 13.73
N GLU A 208 -10.07 -4.85 13.86
CA GLU A 208 -9.08 -4.52 14.88
C GLU A 208 -9.66 -4.65 16.29
N ARG A 209 -10.88 -4.16 16.53
CA ARG A 209 -11.58 -4.33 17.81
C ARG A 209 -11.81 -5.80 18.15
N ARG A 210 -12.18 -6.63 17.18
CA ARG A 210 -12.35 -8.09 17.40
C ARG A 210 -11.05 -8.76 17.83
N ILE A 211 -9.93 -8.44 17.17
CA ILE A 211 -8.61 -8.96 17.56
C ILE A 211 -8.23 -8.50 18.96
N PHE A 212 -8.38 -7.19 19.25
CA PHE A 212 -8.10 -6.63 20.56
C PHE A 212 -8.87 -7.33 21.68
N ARG A 213 -10.20 -7.50 21.51
CA ARG A 213 -11.06 -8.18 22.51
C ARG A 213 -10.61 -9.62 22.77
N TYR A 214 -10.29 -10.35 21.71
CA TYR A 214 -9.80 -11.71 21.82
C TYR A 214 -8.46 -11.78 22.56
N GLU A 215 -7.49 -10.96 22.15
CA GLU A 215 -6.17 -10.91 22.80
C GLU A 215 -6.28 -10.48 24.27
N HIS A 216 -7.14 -9.51 24.58
CA HIS A 216 -7.40 -9.07 25.94
C HIS A 216 -7.99 -10.19 26.81
N LEU A 217 -8.97 -10.94 26.30
CA LEU A 217 -9.52 -12.11 26.98
C LEU A 217 -8.47 -13.20 27.19
N MET A 218 -7.64 -13.52 26.18
CA MET A 218 -6.62 -14.55 26.32
C MET A 218 -5.50 -14.16 27.29
N ALA A 219 -5.20 -12.86 27.42
CA ALA A 219 -4.18 -12.37 28.34
C ALA A 219 -4.65 -12.35 29.80
N HIS A 220 -5.90 -11.98 30.06
CA HIS A 220 -6.41 -11.77 31.41
C HIS A 220 -7.31 -12.90 31.93
N HIS A 221 -7.95 -13.64 31.03
CA HIS A 221 -8.95 -14.67 31.32
C HIS A 221 -8.74 -15.94 30.48
N PRO A 222 -7.59 -16.63 30.61
CA PRO A 222 -7.29 -17.83 29.84
C PRO A 222 -8.30 -18.97 30.08
N GLU A 223 -9.04 -18.97 31.20
CA GLU A 223 -10.13 -19.88 31.51
C GLU A 223 -11.31 -19.80 30.52
N LEU A 224 -11.42 -18.70 29.78
CA LEU A 224 -12.44 -18.50 28.75
C LEU A 224 -12.01 -19.02 27.37
N SER A 225 -10.74 -19.38 27.19
CA SER A 225 -10.23 -19.95 25.93
C SER A 225 -11.06 -21.10 25.36
N PRO A 226 -11.50 -22.12 26.12
CA PRO A 226 -12.32 -23.19 25.57
C PRO A 226 -13.75 -22.75 25.21
N ARG A 227 -14.18 -21.54 25.56
CA ARG A 227 -15.53 -21.01 25.29
C ARG A 227 -15.60 -20.10 24.07
N ILE A 228 -14.44 -19.75 23.50
CA ILE A 228 -14.33 -18.81 22.38
C ILE A 228 -13.80 -19.63 21.20
N GLU A 229 -14.72 -20.09 20.35
CA GLU A 229 -14.38 -20.86 19.15
C GLU A 229 -13.98 -19.91 18.01
N GLU A 230 -14.68 -18.79 17.90
CA GLU A 230 -14.43 -17.76 16.89
C GLU A 230 -14.06 -16.40 17.52
N LEU A 231 -13.30 -15.58 16.79
CA LEU A 231 -13.00 -14.18 17.14
C LEU A 231 -14.27 -13.34 17.39
N SER A 232 -15.38 -13.72 16.76
CA SER A 232 -16.67 -13.06 16.90
C SER A 232 -17.29 -13.27 18.29
N ASP A 233 -17.03 -14.42 18.94
CA ASP A 233 -17.59 -14.78 20.24
C ASP A 233 -17.06 -13.89 21.36
N ALA A 234 -15.82 -13.40 21.20
CA ALA A 234 -15.20 -12.46 22.12
C ALA A 234 -16.06 -11.19 22.31
N ARG A 235 -16.89 -10.80 21.33
CA ARG A 235 -17.77 -9.63 21.43
C ARG A 235 -18.79 -9.77 22.56
N ALA A 236 -19.26 -10.97 22.89
CA ALA A 236 -20.29 -11.18 23.91
C ALA A 236 -19.82 -10.84 25.35
N TYR A 237 -18.50 -10.69 25.55
CA TYR A 237 -17.90 -10.41 26.84
C TYR A 237 -17.58 -8.92 27.06
N PHE A 238 -17.85 -8.06 26.08
CA PHE A 238 -17.57 -6.61 26.15
C PHE A 238 -18.84 -5.81 25.92
N ASP A 239 -18.88 -4.59 26.48
CA ASP A 239 -19.91 -3.61 26.19
C ASP A 239 -19.65 -2.85 24.87
N ASP A 240 -20.54 -1.92 24.52
CA ASP A 240 -20.41 -1.08 23.32
C ASP A 240 -19.17 -0.15 23.35
N PHE A 241 -18.58 0.05 24.52
CA PHE A 241 -17.39 0.86 24.75
C PHE A 241 -16.10 0.03 24.81
N ASP A 242 -16.14 -1.25 24.42
CA ASP A 242 -15.00 -2.17 24.48
C ASP A 242 -14.47 -2.38 25.92
N THR A 243 -15.33 -2.20 26.93
CA THR A 243 -15.03 -2.50 28.33
C THR A 243 -15.51 -3.91 28.66
N LEU A 244 -14.65 -4.69 29.32
CA LEU A 244 -14.98 -6.06 29.72
C LEU A 244 -16.19 -6.04 30.66
N LEU A 245 -17.21 -6.83 30.34
CA LEU A 245 -18.38 -6.99 31.20
C LEU A 245 -17.98 -7.66 32.51
N PRO A 246 -18.68 -7.36 33.62
CA PRO A 246 -18.48 -8.08 34.86
C PRO A 246 -18.89 -9.56 34.70
N PRO A 247 -18.28 -10.51 35.44
CA PRO A 247 -18.48 -11.95 35.23
C PRO A 247 -19.92 -12.44 35.31
N GLU A 248 -20.77 -11.73 36.04
CA GLU A 248 -22.20 -12.02 36.20
C GLU A 248 -23.00 -11.78 34.92
N LEU A 249 -22.45 -11.02 33.96
CA LEU A 249 -23.06 -10.71 32.68
C LEU A 249 -22.42 -11.47 31.51
N TRP A 250 -21.48 -12.36 31.78
CA TRP A 250 -20.90 -13.21 30.74
C TRP A 250 -21.95 -14.22 30.26
N PRO A 251 -21.94 -14.58 28.97
CA PRO A 251 -22.84 -15.60 28.45
C PRO A 251 -22.70 -16.88 29.30
N GLU A 252 -23.78 -17.24 30.00
CA GLU A 252 -23.83 -18.47 30.80
C GLU A 252 -23.62 -19.67 29.88
N GLN A 253 -23.03 -20.75 30.43
CA GLN A 253 -22.90 -22.01 29.71
C GLN A 253 -24.27 -22.37 29.14
N ALA A 254 -24.37 -22.54 27.81
CA ALA A 254 -25.39 -23.40 27.27
C ALA A 254 -25.16 -24.76 27.94
N GLN A 255 -25.89 -25.03 29.03
CA GLN A 255 -25.79 -26.33 29.68
C GLN A 255 -26.11 -27.34 28.59
N PRO A 256 -25.29 -28.39 28.42
CA PRO A 256 -25.64 -29.47 27.53
C PRO A 256 -27.00 -29.96 28.02
N SER A 257 -28.04 -29.72 27.23
CA SER A 257 -29.37 -30.22 27.52
C SER A 257 -29.23 -31.71 27.74
N ASP A 258 -29.47 -32.17 28.97
CA ASP A 258 -29.57 -33.58 29.30
C ASP A 258 -30.60 -34.19 28.33
N ALA A 259 -30.10 -34.85 27.29
CA ALA A 259 -30.89 -35.68 26.42
C ALA A 259 -31.08 -37.01 27.16
N GLU A 260 -32.18 -37.09 27.91
CA GLU A 260 -32.79 -38.35 28.36
C GLU A 260 -33.20 -39.23 27.16
#